data_AF-A0A4Q3AG52-F1
#
_entry.id   AF-A0A4Q3AG52-F1
#
_cell.length_a   1.000
_cell.length_b   1.000
_cell.length_c   1.000
_cell.angle_alpha   90.00
_cell.angle_beta   90.00
_cell.angle_gamma   90.00
#
_symmetry.space_group_name_H-M   'P 1'
#
loop_
_entity.id
_entity.type
_entity.pdbx_description
1 polymer ?
#
loop_
_entity_poly.entity_id
_entity_poly.type
_entity_poly.pdbx_seq_one_letter_code
_entity_poly.pdbx_strand_id
1 'polypeptide(L)'
;MLDRLEQRPALLGLLIAVVAQILFTIGVERPSILLFDEVHYVTAARVLLDFSHITNPEHPMLGKSLIALGIHLIGDNALGWRIFSTLFGSATIAGVYVFTLLLTRATRPALFAAIFAVLGQMVFVQARIGMLDVF
;
A
#
# COMPACT_ATOMS: atom_id res chain seq x y z
N MET A 1 -17.80 -18.10 18.15
CA MET A 1 -16.71 -17.84 17.16
C MET A 1 -16.19 -16.41 17.28
N LEU A 2 -17.08 -15.42 17.38
CA LEU A 2 -16.73 -14.01 17.53
C LEU A 2 -16.05 -13.68 18.87
N ASP A 3 -16.40 -14.37 19.97
CA ASP A 3 -15.77 -14.12 21.29
C ASP A 3 -14.26 -14.45 21.31
N ARG A 4 -13.83 -15.39 20.46
CA ARG A 4 -12.39 -15.70 20.29
C ARG A 4 -11.65 -14.59 19.53
N LEU A 5 -12.34 -13.81 18.70
CA LEU A 5 -11.77 -12.68 17.96
C LEU A 5 -11.50 -11.51 18.91
N GLU A 6 -12.41 -11.24 19.84
CA GLU A 6 -12.25 -10.16 20.83
C GLU A 6 -11.06 -10.37 21.77
N GLN A 7 -10.67 -11.62 22.01
CA GLN A 7 -9.56 -11.96 22.89
C GLN A 7 -8.18 -11.71 22.25
N ARG A 8 -8.09 -11.49 20.93
CA ARG A 8 -6.80 -11.38 20.22
C ARG A 8 -6.81 -10.29 19.13
N PRO A 9 -7.09 -9.02 19.46
CA PRO A 9 -7.21 -7.95 18.47
C PRO A 9 -5.94 -7.72 17.65
N ALA A 10 -4.75 -7.87 18.25
CA ALA A 10 -3.49 -7.71 17.53
C ALA A 10 -3.30 -8.77 16.42
N LEU A 11 -3.65 -10.03 16.70
CA LEU A 11 -3.57 -11.10 15.69
C LEU A 11 -4.55 -10.86 14.55
N LEU A 12 -5.71 -10.25 14.83
CA LEU A 12 -6.66 -9.88 13.80
C LEU A 12 -6.16 -8.75 12.94
N GLY A 13 -5.54 -7.72 13.54
CA GLY A 13 -4.89 -6.66 12.78
C GLY A 13 -3.83 -7.22 11.82
N LEU A 14 -3.01 -8.16 12.29
CA LEU A 14 -2.02 -8.84 11.45
C LEU A 14 -2.67 -9.68 10.33
N LEU A 15 -3.71 -10.45 10.66
CA LEU A 15 -4.44 -11.24 9.66
C LEU A 15 -5.06 -10.34 8.59
N ILE A 16 -5.65 -9.22 8.99
CA ILE A 16 -6.22 -8.21 8.09
C ILE A 16 -5.13 -7.66 7.16
N ALA A 17 -3.96 -7.30 7.67
CA ALA A 17 -2.83 -6.85 6.85
C ALA A 17 -2.40 -7.92 5.84
N VAL A 18 -2.30 -9.19 6.26
CA VAL A 18 -1.90 -10.30 5.37
C VAL A 18 -2.94 -10.53 4.27
N VAL A 19 -4.24 -10.54 4.61
CA VAL A 19 -5.31 -10.71 3.62
C VAL A 19 -5.33 -9.53 2.63
N ALA A 20 -5.17 -8.29 3.12
CA ALA A 20 -5.07 -7.12 2.27
C ALA A 20 -3.86 -7.21 1.33
N GLN A 21 -2.70 -7.65 1.84
CA GLN A 21 -1.49 -7.79 1.04
C GLN A 21 -1.66 -8.84 -0.08
N ILE A 22 -2.27 -9.98 0.23
CA ILE A 22 -2.60 -10.99 -0.79
C ILE A 22 -3.54 -10.37 -1.83
N LEU A 23 -4.59 -9.67 -1.41
CA LEU A 23 -5.54 -9.04 -2.33
C LEU A 23 -4.87 -8.01 -3.24
N PHE A 24 -4.02 -7.15 -2.71
CA PHE A 24 -3.38 -6.08 -3.48
C PHE A 24 -2.30 -6.62 -4.42
N THR A 25 -1.65 -7.73 -4.09
CA THR A 25 -0.62 -8.35 -4.95
C THR A 25 -1.18 -9.19 -6.09
N ILE A 26 -2.43 -9.68 -6.00
CA ILE A 26 -3.05 -10.44 -7.10
C ILE A 26 -3.07 -9.59 -8.38
N GLY A 27 -2.33 -10.03 -9.39
CA GLY A 27 -2.25 -9.39 -10.69
C GLY A 27 -1.68 -7.97 -10.67
N VAL A 28 -0.89 -7.58 -9.66
CA VAL A 28 -0.29 -6.24 -9.54
C VAL A 28 0.63 -5.88 -10.72
N GLU A 29 1.21 -6.88 -11.38
CA GLU A 29 2.01 -6.72 -12.60
C GLU A 29 1.19 -6.31 -13.83
N ARG A 30 -0.15 -6.35 -13.75
CA ARG A 30 -1.04 -6.03 -14.86
C ARG A 30 -1.72 -4.67 -14.62
N PRO A 31 -1.59 -3.71 -15.55
CA PRO A 31 -0.82 -3.81 -16.78
C PRO A 31 0.69 -3.61 -16.55
N SER A 32 1.51 -4.17 -17.45
CA SER A 32 2.98 -4.11 -17.36
C SER A 32 3.58 -2.80 -17.88
N ILE A 33 2.73 -1.82 -18.20
CA ILE A 33 3.09 -0.47 -18.63
C ILE A 33 2.83 0.53 -17.50
N LEU A 34 3.47 1.69 -17.59
CA LEU A 34 3.20 2.81 -16.69
C LEU A 34 1.81 3.38 -16.97
N LEU A 35 1.04 3.60 -15.91
CA LEU A 35 -0.26 4.23 -15.96
C LEU A 35 -0.26 5.55 -15.19
N PHE A 36 -0.97 6.55 -15.72
CA PHE A 36 -1.21 7.82 -15.02
C PHE A 36 0.12 8.43 -14.51
N ASP A 37 0.19 8.82 -13.24
CA ASP A 37 1.38 9.44 -12.65
C ASP A 37 2.53 8.48 -12.36
N GLU A 38 2.40 7.17 -12.61
CA GLU A 38 3.57 6.29 -12.66
C GLU A 38 4.59 6.77 -13.70
N VAL A 39 4.12 7.40 -14.78
CA VAL A 39 4.98 8.02 -15.80
C VAL A 39 5.92 9.05 -15.17
N HIS A 40 5.45 9.79 -14.17
CA HIS A 40 6.25 10.80 -13.46
C HIS A 40 7.07 10.17 -12.33
N TYR A 41 6.43 9.41 -11.44
CA TYR A 41 7.06 8.94 -10.21
C TYR A 41 8.04 7.78 -10.42
N VAL A 42 7.75 6.84 -11.33
CA VAL A 42 8.69 5.77 -11.65
C VAL A 42 9.88 6.33 -12.41
N THR A 43 9.66 7.28 -13.32
CA THR A 43 10.77 7.96 -14.02
C THR A 43 11.67 8.72 -13.04
N ALA A 44 11.08 9.46 -12.09
CA ALA A 44 11.84 10.13 -11.05
C ALA A 44 12.60 9.14 -10.15
N ALA A 45 12.02 7.98 -9.84
CA ALA A 45 12.69 6.91 -9.09
C ALA A 45 13.89 6.32 -9.84
N ARG A 46 13.80 6.12 -11.16
CA ARG A 46 14.92 5.69 -12.00
C ARG A 46 16.06 6.71 -11.99
N VAL A 47 15.73 7.98 -12.19
CA VAL A 47 16.68 9.09 -12.13
C VAL A 47 17.37 9.16 -10.75
N LEU A 48 16.61 8.92 -9.68
CA LEU A 48 17.12 8.87 -8.31
C LEU A 48 18.14 7.74 -8.10
N LEU A 49 17.90 6.56 -8.67
CA LEU A 49 18.85 5.44 -8.61
C LEU A 49 20.15 5.73 -9.37
N ASP A 50 20.05 6.45 -10.49
CA ASP A 50 21.21 6.85 -11.29
C ASP A 50 21.94 8.08 -10.72
N PHE A 51 21.41 8.71 -9.68
CA PHE A 51 21.91 9.97 -9.08
C PHE A 51 22.17 11.07 -10.12
N SER A 52 21.42 11.10 -11.22
CA SER A 52 21.79 11.92 -12.39
C SER A 52 21.41 13.39 -12.23
N HIS A 53 20.16 13.68 -11.85
CA HIS A 53 19.65 15.03 -11.64
C HIS A 53 18.38 15.01 -10.76
N ILE A 54 17.86 16.18 -10.40
CA ILE A 54 16.61 16.28 -9.62
C ILE A 54 15.43 16.30 -10.60
N THR A 55 14.49 15.37 -10.43
CA THR A 55 13.23 15.31 -11.16
C THR A 55 12.06 15.35 -10.18
N ASN A 56 10.94 15.97 -10.59
CA ASN A 56 9.71 16.05 -9.79
C ASN A 56 9.96 16.70 -8.39
N PRO A 57 10.63 17.87 -8.28
CA PRO A 57 10.95 18.47 -6.98
C PRO A 57 9.72 18.95 -6.17
N GLU A 58 8.56 19.07 -6.81
CA GLU A 58 7.30 19.54 -6.21
C GLU A 58 6.73 18.61 -5.13
N HIS A 59 7.16 17.34 -5.08
CA HIS A 59 6.75 16.38 -4.06
C HIS A 59 7.93 15.93 -3.17
N PRO A 60 7.70 15.65 -1.88
CA PRO A 60 8.72 15.09 -0.98
C PRO A 60 9.38 13.82 -1.54
N MET A 61 10.63 13.57 -1.13
CA MET A 61 11.45 12.49 -1.69
C MET A 61 11.02 11.08 -1.26
N LEU A 62 10.40 10.93 -0.09
CA LEU A 62 10.18 9.62 0.54
C LEU A 62 9.47 8.61 -0.40
N GLY A 63 8.36 8.99 -1.02
CA GLY A 63 7.62 8.05 -1.87
C GLY A 63 8.39 7.64 -3.13
N LYS A 64 9.14 8.56 -3.75
CA LYS A 64 10.04 8.23 -4.87
C LYS A 64 11.18 7.32 -4.44
N SER A 65 11.73 7.53 -3.25
CA SER A 65 12.75 6.65 -2.66
C SER A 65 12.23 5.24 -2.39
N LEU A 66 10.97 5.08 -1.97
CA LEU A 66 10.34 3.77 -1.77
C LEU A 66 10.11 3.05 -3.11
N ILE A 67 9.67 3.76 -4.15
CA ILE A 67 9.55 3.19 -5.50
C ILE A 67 10.94 2.79 -6.02
N ALA A 68 11.96 3.64 -5.86
CA ALA A 68 13.35 3.35 -6.23
C ALA A 68 13.89 2.12 -5.50
N LEU A 69 13.59 1.97 -4.21
CA LEU A 69 13.95 0.78 -3.44
C LEU A 69 13.28 -0.48 -3.99
N GLY A 70 12.01 -0.40 -4.41
CA GLY A 70 11.31 -1.50 -5.06
C GLY A 70 11.96 -1.92 -6.37
N ILE A 71 12.34 -0.94 -7.21
CA ILE A 71 13.11 -1.16 -8.44
C ILE A 71 14.46 -1.81 -8.14
N HIS A 72 15.18 -1.32 -7.11
CA HIS A 72 16.49 -1.86 -6.76
C HIS A 72 16.43 -3.33 -6.29
N LEU A 73 15.39 -3.70 -5.52
CA LEU A 73 15.27 -5.04 -4.95
C LEU A 73 14.67 -6.07 -5.91
N ILE A 74 13.73 -5.67 -6.77
CA ILE A 74 12.90 -6.58 -7.58
C ILE A 74 13.11 -6.38 -9.10
N GLY A 75 13.79 -5.30 -9.49
CA GLY A 75 14.03 -4.90 -10.87
C GLY A 75 13.06 -3.82 -11.37
N ASP A 76 13.44 -3.17 -12.46
CA ASP A 76 12.66 -2.12 -13.11
C ASP A 76 11.49 -2.72 -13.93
N ASN A 77 10.46 -3.16 -13.22
CA ASN A 77 9.25 -3.76 -13.78
C ASN A 77 8.03 -3.39 -12.92
N ALA A 78 6.83 -3.73 -13.41
CA ALA A 78 5.56 -3.39 -12.74
C ALA A 78 5.47 -3.85 -11.28
N LEU A 79 6.06 -5.00 -10.93
CA LEU A 79 6.09 -5.44 -9.54
C LEU A 79 7.01 -4.55 -8.70
N GLY A 80 8.23 -4.27 -9.18
CA GLY A 80 9.18 -3.39 -8.51
C GLY A 80 8.65 -1.98 -8.28
N TRP A 81 7.87 -1.43 -9.23
CA TRP A 81 7.26 -0.10 -9.09
C TRP A 81 6.18 -0.05 -8.00
N ARG A 82 5.46 -1.15 -7.79
CA ARG A 82 4.20 -1.17 -7.02
C ARG A 82 4.30 -1.92 -5.70
N ILE A 83 5.38 -2.66 -5.44
CA ILE A 83 5.48 -3.53 -4.25
C ILE A 83 5.31 -2.74 -2.95
N PHE A 84 5.95 -1.59 -2.81
CA PHE A 84 5.81 -0.77 -1.61
C PHE A 84 4.42 -0.12 -1.52
N SER A 85 3.78 0.23 -2.65
CA SER A 85 2.37 0.65 -2.66
C SER A 85 1.46 -0.41 -2.06
N THR A 86 1.67 -1.70 -2.40
CA THR A 86 0.85 -2.79 -1.84
C THR A 86 1.04 -2.93 -0.33
N LEU A 87 2.27 -2.79 0.15
CA LEU A 87 2.61 -2.89 1.58
C LEU A 87 1.98 -1.75 2.37
N PHE A 88 2.09 -0.51 1.88
CA PHE A 88 1.50 0.66 2.54
C PHE A 88 -0.02 0.65 2.47
N GLY A 89 -0.61 0.25 1.33
CA GLY A 89 -2.06 0.03 1.25
C GLY A 89 -2.55 -1.01 2.27
N SER A 90 -1.82 -2.11 2.45
CA SER A 90 -2.13 -3.12 3.48
C SER A 90 -2.01 -2.55 4.89
N ALA A 91 -0.99 -1.72 5.13
CA ALA A 91 -0.82 -1.00 6.38
C ALA A 91 -1.97 -0.01 6.62
N THR A 92 -2.51 0.66 5.59
CA THR A 92 -3.71 1.51 5.68
C THR A 92 -4.91 0.72 6.15
N ILE A 93 -5.18 -0.48 5.57
CA ILE A 93 -6.32 -1.31 5.99
C ILE A 93 -6.18 -1.78 7.44
N ALA A 94 -4.99 -2.22 7.85
CA ALA A 94 -4.72 -2.55 9.24
C ALA A 94 -4.81 -1.32 10.16
N GLY A 95 -4.36 -0.16 9.69
CA GLY A 95 -4.50 1.12 10.36
C GLY A 95 -5.96 1.47 10.64
N VAL A 96 -6.85 1.34 9.65
CA VAL A 96 -8.30 1.55 9.83
C VAL A 96 -8.87 0.64 10.93
N TYR A 97 -8.47 -0.65 10.94
CA TYR A 97 -8.84 -1.56 12.02
C TYR A 97 -8.35 -1.06 13.38
N VAL A 98 -7.05 -0.74 13.51
CA VAL A 98 -6.45 -0.30 14.77
C VAL A 98 -7.07 1.01 15.26
N PHE A 99 -7.22 2.01 14.39
CA PHE A 99 -7.83 3.30 14.75
C PHE A 99 -9.28 3.13 15.23
N THR A 100 -10.07 2.35 14.51
CA THR A 100 -11.47 2.11 14.89
C THR A 100 -11.55 1.32 16.20
N LEU A 101 -10.63 0.37 16.42
CA LEU A 101 -10.53 -0.37 17.67
C LEU A 101 -10.16 0.55 18.84
N LEU A 102 -9.20 1.46 18.66
CA LEU A 102 -8.82 2.43 19.69
C LEU A 102 -9.97 3.40 20.02
N LEU A 103 -10.73 3.82 19.00
CA LEU A 103 -11.85 4.74 19.16
C LEU A 103 -13.06 4.09 19.84
N THR A 104 -13.45 2.89 19.39
CA THR A 104 -14.68 2.22 19.83
C THR A 104 -14.47 1.24 20.98
N ARG A 105 -13.22 0.83 21.21
CA ARG A 105 -12.82 -0.25 22.13
C ARG A 105 -13.55 -1.58 21.85
N ALA A 106 -14.04 -1.76 20.63
CA ALA A 106 -14.82 -2.92 20.23
C ALA A 106 -14.28 -3.51 18.91
N THR A 107 -14.02 -4.82 18.92
CA THR A 107 -13.44 -5.53 17.77
C THR A 107 -14.42 -5.60 16.59
N ARG A 108 -15.72 -5.72 16.86
CA ARG A 108 -16.75 -5.84 15.82
C ARG A 108 -16.83 -4.60 14.92
N PRO A 109 -17.04 -3.37 15.43
CA PRO A 109 -16.99 -2.16 14.60
C PRO A 109 -15.68 -2.01 13.83
N ALA A 110 -14.55 -2.30 14.49
CA ALA A 110 -13.23 -2.22 13.86
C ALA A 110 -13.08 -3.19 12.67
N LEU A 111 -13.59 -4.40 12.81
CA LEU A 111 -13.59 -5.39 11.74
C LEU A 111 -14.45 -4.94 10.55
N PHE A 112 -15.66 -4.44 10.81
CA PHE A 112 -16.52 -3.91 9.75
C PHE A 112 -15.91 -2.70 9.05
N ALA A 113 -15.26 -1.79 9.80
CA ALA A 113 -14.57 -0.66 9.21
C ALA A 113 -13.45 -1.10 8.27
N ALA A 114 -12.63 -2.08 8.67
CA ALA A 114 -11.58 -2.63 7.81
C ALA A 114 -12.15 -3.34 6.57
N ILE A 115 -13.24 -4.09 6.72
CA ILE A 115 -13.93 -4.74 5.60
C ILE A 115 -14.45 -3.70 4.60
N PHE A 116 -15.10 -2.64 5.06
CA PHE A 116 -15.59 -1.59 4.17
C PHE A 116 -14.44 -0.80 3.53
N ALA A 117 -13.35 -0.56 4.26
CA ALA A 117 -12.18 0.11 3.71
C ALA A 117 -11.51 -0.71 2.60
N VAL A 118 -11.36 -2.03 2.77
CA VAL A 118 -10.72 -2.88 1.75
C VAL A 118 -11.63 -3.12 0.53
N LEU A 119 -12.95 -3.14 0.72
CA LEU A 119 -13.92 -3.18 -0.38
C LEU A 119 -14.07 -1.83 -1.09
N GLY A 120 -13.60 -0.75 -0.47
CA GLY A 120 -13.56 0.58 -1.07
C GLY A 120 -12.57 0.64 -2.22
N GLN A 121 -13.02 1.08 -3.39
CA GLN A 121 -12.20 1.14 -4.60
C GLN A 121 -10.97 2.02 -4.44
N MET A 122 -11.06 3.12 -3.68
CA MET A 122 -9.98 4.11 -3.61
C MET A 122 -8.68 3.51 -3.06
N VAL A 123 -8.74 2.85 -1.88
CA VAL A 123 -7.55 2.22 -1.30
C VAL A 123 -7.07 1.06 -2.18
N PHE A 124 -7.99 0.30 -2.77
CA PHE A 124 -7.63 -0.80 -3.66
C PHE A 124 -6.83 -0.34 -4.89
N VAL A 125 -7.24 0.78 -5.51
CA VAL A 125 -6.51 1.34 -6.67
C VAL A 125 -5.16 1.91 -6.23
N GLN A 126 -5.14 2.72 -5.18
CA GLN A 126 -3.92 3.37 -4.68
C GLN A 126 -2.87 2.35 -4.19
N ALA A 127 -3.30 1.27 -3.55
CA ALA A 127 -2.42 0.18 -3.14
C ALA A 127 -1.76 -0.57 -4.30
N ARG A 128 -2.26 -0.43 -5.53
CA ARG A 128 -1.85 -1.24 -6.69
C ARG A 128 -1.23 -0.43 -7.82
N ILE A 129 -0.94 0.85 -7.58
CA ILE A 129 -0.30 1.74 -8.55
C ILE A 129 0.88 2.45 -7.90
N GLY A 130 1.96 2.70 -8.65
CA GLY A 130 3.17 3.36 -8.19
C GLY A 130 3.00 4.88 -8.05
N MET A 131 2.05 5.31 -7.23
CA MET A 131 1.76 6.72 -6.93
C MET A 131 2.12 7.08 -5.49
N LEU A 132 2.24 8.37 -5.22
CA LEU A 132 2.68 8.86 -3.91
C LEU A 132 1.57 8.85 -2.86
N ASP A 133 0.30 8.90 -3.26
CA ASP A 133 -0.87 9.07 -2.39
C ASP A 133 -1.07 7.95 -1.35
N VAL A 134 -0.48 6.77 -1.59
CA VAL A 134 -0.60 5.60 -0.71
C VAL A 134 0.40 5.60 0.45
N PHE A 135 1.47 6.39 0.36
CA PHE A 135 2.54 6.47 1.37
C PHE A 135 2.23 7.49 2.46
#